data_AF-A0A538P6T4-F1
#
_entry.id   AF-A0A538P6T4-F1
#
_cell.length_a   1.000
_cell.length_b   1.000
_cell.length_c   1.000
_cell.angle_alpha   90.00
_cell.angle_beta   90.00
_cell.angle_gamma   90.00
#
_symmetry.space_group_name_H-M   'P 1'
#
loop_
_entity.id
_entity.type
_entity.pdbx_description
1 polymer ?
#
loop_
_entity_poly.entity_id
_entity_poly.type
_entity_poly.pdbx_seq_one_letter_code
_entity_poly.pdbx_strand_id
1 'polypeptide(L)'
;MMESGETKFILELNHYDDDSPYNTKYTVGEGLDHLAFKVDDIDKAIRAAKREGYNLLHEVKTKSSRWAYIKDPNGIWIELAT
;
A
#
# COMPACT_ATOMS: atom_id res chain seq x y z
N MET A 1 6.21 12.72 -2.48
CA MET A 1 6.88 11.88 -3.48
C MET A 1 7.70 10.85 -2.71
N MET A 2 7.39 9.56 -2.85
CA MET A 2 8.24 8.47 -2.33
C MET A 2 9.06 7.94 -3.50
N GLU A 3 10.38 7.85 -3.33
CA GLU A 3 11.32 7.46 -4.39
C GLU A 3 12.03 6.15 -4.00
N SER A 4 12.10 5.19 -4.92
CA SER A 4 12.81 3.92 -4.76
C SER A 4 13.55 3.56 -6.06
N GLY A 5 14.89 3.60 -6.02
CA GLY A 5 15.80 2.83 -6.91
C GLY A 5 15.75 3.06 -8.43
N GLU A 6 16.67 2.40 -9.15
CA GLU A 6 17.02 2.64 -10.57
C GLU A 6 15.88 2.47 -11.60
N THR A 7 14.73 1.91 -11.21
CA THR A 7 13.50 1.89 -12.00
C THR A 7 12.45 2.81 -11.37
N LYS A 8 12.12 3.90 -12.07
CA LYS A 8 11.14 4.89 -11.62
C LYS A 8 9.72 4.36 -11.79
N PHE A 9 9.18 3.75 -10.75
CA PHE A 9 7.73 3.53 -10.66
C PHE A 9 7.07 4.77 -10.06
N ILE A 10 6.20 5.41 -10.84
CA ILE A 10 5.41 6.56 -10.39
C ILE A 10 3.97 6.08 -10.20
N LEU A 11 3.45 6.30 -9.00
CA LEU A 11 2.03 6.11 -8.70
C LEU A 11 1.36 7.49 -8.66
N GLU A 12 0.39 7.69 -9.54
CA GLU A 12 -0.45 8.89 -9.57
C GLU A 12 -1.83 8.56 -9.01
N LEU A 13 -2.28 9.32 -8.01
CA LEU A 13 -3.62 9.21 -7.43
C LEU A 13 -4.44 10.41 -7.87
N ASN A 14 -5.63 10.16 -8.42
CA ASN A 14 -6.54 11.19 -8.89
C ASN A 14 -7.69 11.40 -7.90
N HIS A 15 -8.10 12.65 -7.74
CA HIS A 15 -9.31 13.03 -7.03
C HIS A 15 -10.25 13.74 -8.01
N TYR A 16 -11.51 13.33 -8.05
CA TYR A 16 -12.55 13.94 -8.86
C TYR A 16 -13.64 14.51 -7.96
N ASP A 17 -14.10 15.73 -8.23
CA ASP A 17 -15.20 16.35 -7.50
C ASP A 17 -16.53 15.62 -7.72
N ASP A 18 -17.50 15.83 -6.83
CA ASP A 18 -18.78 15.10 -6.78
C ASP A 18 -19.61 15.19 -8.07
N ASP A 19 -19.51 16.29 -8.81
CA ASP A 19 -20.22 16.53 -10.07
C ASP A 19 -19.44 16.10 -11.33
N SER A 20 -18.21 15.59 -11.16
CA SER A 20 -17.40 15.10 -12.27
C SER A 20 -18.00 13.82 -12.87
N PRO A 21 -18.08 13.71 -14.22
CA PRO A 21 -18.49 12.47 -14.87
C PRO A 21 -17.51 11.30 -14.64
N TYR A 22 -16.31 11.59 -14.10
CA TYR A 22 -15.28 10.61 -13.78
C TYR A 22 -15.27 10.20 -12.29
N ASN A 23 -16.08 10.83 -11.45
CA ASN A 23 -16.25 10.42 -10.06
C ASN A 23 -17.14 9.17 -9.96
N THR A 24 -16.57 8.03 -10.28
CA THR A 24 -17.23 6.73 -10.18
C THR A 24 -16.95 6.10 -8.82
N LYS A 25 -17.93 5.36 -8.29
CA LYS A 25 -17.76 4.66 -7.01
C LYS A 25 -16.63 3.63 -7.13
N TYR A 26 -15.56 3.82 -6.37
CA TYR A 26 -14.50 2.82 -6.22
C TYR A 26 -14.92 1.73 -5.22
N THR A 27 -14.77 0.47 -5.62
CA THR A 27 -14.92 -0.70 -4.75
C THR A 27 -13.56 -1.37 -4.59
N VAL A 28 -13.02 -1.39 -3.37
CA VAL A 28 -11.74 -2.04 -3.05
C VAL A 28 -11.80 -3.53 -3.44
N GLY A 29 -10.79 -4.02 -4.14
CA GLY A 29 -10.66 -5.42 -4.55
C GLY A 29 -11.26 -5.76 -5.92
N GLU A 30 -12.05 -4.89 -6.54
CA GLU A 30 -12.56 -5.06 -7.91
C GLU A 30 -11.79 -4.17 -8.90
N GLY A 31 -10.52 -4.49 -9.13
CA GLY A 31 -9.67 -3.87 -10.15
C GLY A 31 -8.20 -3.73 -9.74
N LEU A 32 -7.98 -3.22 -8.52
CA LEU A 32 -6.66 -3.15 -7.87
C LEU A 32 -6.73 -3.95 -6.57
N ASP A 33 -5.89 -5.00 -6.46
CA ASP A 33 -5.80 -5.85 -5.27
C ASP A 33 -4.95 -5.18 -4.18
N HIS A 34 -3.67 -4.93 -4.46
CA HIS A 34 -2.74 -4.29 -3.54
C HIS A 34 -1.59 -3.58 -4.28
N LEU A 35 -0.86 -2.73 -3.55
CA LEU A 35 0.38 -2.11 -3.99
C LEU A 35 1.53 -2.61 -3.10
N ALA A 36 2.61 -3.10 -3.70
CA ALA A 36 3.76 -3.63 -2.97
C ALA A 36 4.95 -2.69 -2.99
N PHE A 37 5.55 -2.48 -1.82
CA PHE A 37 6.75 -1.69 -1.63
C PHE A 37 7.85 -2.57 -1.03
N LYS A 38 8.98 -2.61 -1.72
CA LYS A 38 10.19 -3.24 -1.18
C LYS A 38 10.73 -2.38 -0.04
N VAL A 39 11.02 -3.01 1.08
CA VAL A 39 11.63 -2.38 2.26
C VAL A 39 12.86 -3.14 2.70
N ASP A 40 13.87 -2.43 3.21
CA ASP A 40 15.09 -3.08 3.71
C ASP A 40 14.87 -3.84 5.02
N ASP A 41 13.95 -3.34 5.86
CA ASP A 41 13.62 -3.92 7.16
C ASP A 41 12.10 -3.82 7.40
N ILE A 42 11.43 -4.95 7.26
CA ILE A 42 9.98 -5.07 7.42
C ILE A 42 9.52 -4.84 8.86
N ASP A 43 10.30 -5.20 9.88
CA ASP A 43 9.93 -4.94 11.27
C ASP A 43 9.97 -3.43 11.58
N LYS A 44 10.97 -2.74 11.02
CA LYS A 44 11.06 -1.27 11.10
C LYS A 44 9.90 -0.61 10.36
N ALA A 45 9.54 -1.10 9.18
CA ALA A 45 8.42 -0.58 8.40
C ALA A 45 7.07 -0.77 9.12
N ILE A 46 6.79 -1.96 9.67
CA ILE A 46 5.59 -2.24 10.45
C ILE A 46 5.51 -1.35 11.70
N ARG A 47 6.61 -1.17 12.43
CA ARG A 47 6.65 -0.26 13.61
C ARG A 47 6.38 1.19 13.22
N ALA A 48 6.90 1.64 12.09
CA ALA A 48 6.64 2.99 11.59
C ALA A 48 5.15 3.16 11.23
N ALA A 49 4.59 2.23 10.45
CA ALA A 49 3.17 2.24 10.08
C ALA A 49 2.26 2.30 11.33
N LYS A 50 2.53 1.44 12.33
CA LYS A 50 1.75 1.40 13.58
C LYS A 50 1.80 2.72 14.37
N ARG A 51 2.97 3.38 14.41
CA ARG A 51 3.11 4.67 15.09
C ARG A 51 2.28 5.77 14.44
N GLU A 52 2.13 5.72 13.12
CA GLU A 52 1.30 6.65 12.35
C GLU A 52 -0.19 6.24 12.32
N GLY A 53 -0.59 5.20 13.05
CA GLY A 53 -1.98 4.74 13.16
C GLY A 53 -2.40 3.68 12.14
N TYR A 54 -1.51 3.24 11.26
CA TYR A 54 -1.78 2.17 10.30
C TYR A 54 -1.49 0.80 10.92
N ASN A 55 -2.54 0.09 11.30
CA ASN A 55 -2.43 -1.23 11.92
C ASN A 55 -2.13 -2.32 10.89
N LEU A 56 -1.39 -3.33 11.32
CA LEU A 56 -1.14 -4.55 10.57
C LEU A 56 -2.46 -5.31 10.37
N LEU A 57 -2.78 -5.62 9.12
CA LEU A 57 -3.92 -6.46 8.75
C LEU A 57 -3.57 -7.95 8.81
N HIS A 58 -2.46 -8.29 8.17
CA HIS A 58 -2.04 -9.67 7.98
C HIS A 58 -0.53 -9.70 7.70
N GLU A 59 0.10 -10.81 8.08
CA GLU A 59 1.50 -11.05 7.86
C GLU A 59 1.69 -12.51 7.44
N VAL A 60 2.53 -12.70 6.43
CA VAL A 60 2.93 -14.02 5.96
C VAL A 60 4.44 -14.15 6.07
N LYS A 61 4.88 -15.29 6.62
CA LYS A 61 6.29 -15.64 6.76
C LYS A 61 6.51 -17.07 6.31
N THR A 62 7.35 -17.23 5.29
CA THR A 62 7.80 -18.54 4.78
C THR A 62 9.26 -18.77 5.17
N LYS A 63 9.84 -19.90 4.74
CA LYS A 63 11.28 -20.17 4.93
C LYS A 63 12.18 -19.17 4.19
N SER A 64 11.70 -18.58 3.10
CA SER A 64 12.49 -17.76 2.17
C SER A 64 12.02 -16.32 2.02
N SER A 65 10.82 -16.00 2.52
CA SER A 65 10.16 -14.73 2.21
C SER A 65 9.29 -14.26 3.37
N ARG A 66 9.09 -12.96 3.47
CA ARG A 66 8.22 -12.34 4.47
C ARG A 66 7.59 -11.09 3.90
N TRP A 67 6.29 -10.95 4.11
CA TRP A 67 5.56 -9.75 3.75
C TRP A 67 4.39 -9.49 4.70
N ALA A 68 3.95 -8.24 4.73
CA ALA A 68 2.92 -7.75 5.63
C ALA A 68 2.01 -6.76 4.93
N TYR A 69 0.73 -6.76 5.29
CA TYR A 69 -0.28 -5.87 4.73
C TYR A 69 -0.76 -4.84 5.75
N ILE A 70 -0.86 -3.60 5.33
CA ILE A 70 -1.59 -2.51 6.01
C ILE A 70 -2.67 -1.95 5.07
N LYS A 71 -3.60 -1.13 5.56
CA LYS A 71 -4.53 -0.37 4.69
C LYS A 71 -4.15 1.09 4.62
N ASP A 72 -4.30 1.67 3.44
CA ASP A 72 -4.33 3.12 3.28
C ASP A 72 -5.71 3.70 3.72
N PRO A 73 -5.89 5.03 3.69
CA PRO A 73 -7.16 5.67 4.05
C PRO A 73 -8.35 5.29 3.15
N ASN A 74 -8.11 4.88 1.90
CA ASN A 74 -9.14 4.46 0.95
C ASN A 74 -9.41 2.94 1.00
N GLY A 75 -8.72 2.21 1.87
CA GLY A 75 -8.87 0.77 2.07
C GLY A 75 -8.01 -0.10 1.16
N ILE A 76 -7.17 0.47 0.30
CA ILE A 76 -6.22 -0.24 -0.56
C ILE A 76 -5.19 -0.94 0.32
N TRP A 77 -4.86 -2.18 -0.01
CA TRP A 77 -3.86 -2.93 0.71
C TRP A 77 -2.47 -2.51 0.27
N ILE A 78 -1.61 -2.18 1.23
CA ILE A 78 -0.21 -1.85 1.02
C ILE A 78 0.62 -3.01 1.57
N GLU A 79 1.30 -3.71 0.66
CA GLU A 79 2.22 -4.79 0.99
C GLU A 79 3.63 -4.22 1.27
N LEU A 80 4.20 -4.62 2.39
CA LEU A 80 5.59 -4.38 2.78
C LEU A 80 6.34 -5.70 2.65
N ALA A 81 7.33 -5.77 1.76
CA ALA A 81 8.09 -7.00 1.49
C ALA A 81 9.60 -6.74 1.44
N THR A 82 10.39 -7.76 1.81
CA THR A 82 11.87 -7.73 1.73
C THR A 82 12.38 -8.51 0.53
#